data_AF-A0A7K3Z584-F1
#
_entry.id   AF-A0A7K3Z584-F1
#
_cell.length_a   1.000
_cell.length_b   1.000
_cell.length_c   1.000
_cell.angle_alpha   90.00
_cell.angle_beta   90.00
_cell.angle_gamma   90.00
#
_symmetry.space_group_name_H-M   'P 1'
#
loop_
_entity.id
_entity.type
_entity.pdbx_description
1 polymer ?
#
loop_
_entity_poly.entity_id
_entity_poly.type
_entity_poly.pdbx_seq_one_letter_code
_entity_poly.pdbx_strand_id
1 'polypeptide(L)' 'MSKIVSEIKEKQASKIRECIDVTYMTQSRRRSIFIACMNRAGFSGFIKNIQNNQTYYIFLYTELS' A
#
# COMPACT_ATOMS: atom_id res chain seq x y z
N MET A 1 -10.38 -33.34 -12.12
CA MET A 1 -10.48 -31.92 -11.66
C MET A 1 -9.51 -31.11 -12.50
N SER A 2 -10.00 -30.06 -13.17
CA SER A 2 -9.32 -29.35 -14.25
C SER A 2 -8.14 -28.49 -13.75
N LYS A 3 -6.99 -28.56 -14.45
CA LYS A 3 -5.80 -27.69 -14.27
C LYS A 3 -6.15 -26.19 -14.21
N ILE A 4 -7.24 -25.79 -14.86
CA ILE A 4 -7.73 -24.41 -14.91
C ILE A 4 -8.11 -23.90 -13.51
N VAL A 5 -8.65 -24.76 -12.64
CA VAL A 5 -9.03 -24.35 -11.28
C VAL A 5 -7.79 -24.09 -10.41
N SER A 6 -6.69 -24.79 -10.69
CA SER A 6 -5.40 -24.59 -10.02
C SER A 6 -4.72 -23.29 -10.47
N GLU A 7 -4.73 -23.00 -11.78
CA GLU A 7 -4.15 -21.76 -12.34
C GLU A 7 -4.94 -20.50 -11.93
N ILE A 8 -6.26 -20.60 -11.74
CA ILE A 8 -7.08 -19.50 -11.23
C ILE A 8 -6.78 -19.23 -9.74
N LYS A 9 -6.40 -20.26 -8.98
CA LYS A 9 -5.99 -20.11 -7.57
C LYS A 9 -4.55 -19.59 -7.41
N GLU A 10 -3.64 -19.90 -8.34
CA GLU A 10 -2.25 -19.40 -8.31
C GLU A 10 -2.09 -17.94 -8.75
N LYS A 11 -3.07 -17.34 -9.43
CA LYS A 11 -3.02 -15.94 -9.89
C LYS A 11 -3.67 -14.92 -8.95
N GLN A 12 -4.00 -15.27 -7.71
CA GLN A 12 -4.17 -14.25 -6.67
C GLN A 12 -2.79 -13.90 -6.13
N ALA A 13 -2.05 -13.05 -6.85
CA ALA A 13 -0.88 -12.40 -6.29
C ALA A 13 -1.31 -11.72 -4.98
N SER A 14 -0.79 -12.22 -3.85
CA SER A 14 -1.00 -11.67 -2.52
C SER A 14 -0.57 -10.21 -2.56
N LYS A 15 -1.54 -9.30 -2.56
CA LYS A 15 -1.24 -7.87 -2.49
C LYS A 15 -0.87 -7.56 -1.06
N ILE A 16 0.40 -7.26 -0.78
CA ILE A 16 0.83 -6.79 0.53
C ILE A 16 0.30 -5.37 0.70
N ARG A 17 -0.52 -5.15 1.73
CA ARG A 17 -1.00 -3.83 2.10
C ARG A 17 -0.18 -3.29 3.27
N GLU A 18 0.52 -2.20 3.04
CA GLU A 18 1.22 -1.45 4.09
C GLU A 18 0.50 -0.12 4.33
N CYS A 19 0.36 0.28 5.60
CA CYS A 19 -0.27 1.53 6.00
C CYS A 19 0.69 2.28 6.95
N ILE A 20 1.09 3.49 6.58
CA ILE A 20 1.98 4.32 7.41
C ILE A 20 1.17 5.49 7.97
N ASP A 21 1.09 5.59 9.30
CA ASP A 21 0.53 6.76 9.99
C ASP A 21 1.50 7.95 9.85
N VAL A 22 1.02 9.05 9.28
CA VAL A 22 1.77 10.29 9.08
C VAL A 22 1.20 11.48 9.85
N THR A 23 0.25 11.25 10.76
CA THR A 23 -0.54 12.27 11.47
C THR A 23 0.31 13.32 12.16
N TYR A 24 1.33 12.88 12.91
CA TYR A 24 2.20 13.76 13.70
C TYR A 24 3.59 13.94 13.09
N MET A 25 3.78 13.50 11.85
CA MET A 25 5.05 13.70 11.15
C MET A 25 5.18 15.13 10.64
N THR A 26 6.40 15.65 10.68
CA THR A 26 6.77 16.93 10.04
C THR A 26 6.56 16.87 8.53
N GLN A 27 6.33 18.02 7.89
CA GLN A 27 6.15 18.10 6.44
C GLN A 27 7.33 17.48 5.66
N SER A 28 8.57 17.69 6.13
CA SER A 28 9.77 17.11 5.51
C SER A 28 9.75 15.58 5.53
N ARG A 29 9.32 14.97 6.64
CA ARG A 29 9.24 13.52 6.79
C ARG A 29 8.11 12.92 5.95
N ARG A 30 6.94 13.59 5.90
CA ARG A 30 5.84 13.20 5.01
C ARG A 30 6.28 13.21 3.54
N ARG A 31 6.98 14.27 3.11
CA ARG A 31 7.50 14.39 1.75
C ARG A 31 8.54 13.31 1.43
N SER A 32 9.42 13.01 2.39
CA SER A 32 10.43 11.95 2.22
C SER A 32 9.79 10.59 2.04
N ILE A 33 8.77 10.27 2.85
CA ILE A 33 7.98 9.04 2.69
C ILE A 33 7.30 9.05 1.34
N PHE A 34 6.56 10.11 0.98
CA PHE A 34 5.89 10.21 -0.31
C PHE A 34 6.85 9.97 -1.50
N ILE A 35 8.04 10.56 -1.50
CA ILE A 35 9.04 10.36 -2.56
C ILE A 35 9.55 8.91 -2.57
N ALA A 36 9.92 8.36 -1.41
CA ALA A 36 10.33 6.96 -1.29
C ALA A 36 9.23 6.01 -1.80
N CYS A 37 7.97 6.39 -1.61
CA CYS A 37 6.80 5.64 -2.04
C CYS A 37 6.51 5.78 -3.53
N MET A 38 6.66 6.95 -4.14
CA MET A 38 6.53 7.14 -5.59
C MET A 38 7.60 6.36 -6.37
N ASN A 39 8.78 6.17 -5.77
CA ASN A 39 9.85 5.35 -6.35
C ASN A 39 9.57 3.84 -6.23
N ARG A 40 8.64 3.42 -5.38
CA ARG A 40 8.22 2.02 -5.23
C ARG A 40 6.94 1.79 -6.05
N ALA A 41 6.86 0.71 -6.81
CA ALA A 41 5.68 0.34 -7.59
C ALA A 41 4.53 -0.18 -6.71
N GLY A 42 4.07 0.64 -5.75
CA GLY A 42 3.06 0.24 -4.79
C GLY A 42 2.30 1.37 -4.10
N PHE A 43 2.55 2.65 -4.41
CA PHE A 43 1.71 3.72 -3.85
C PHE A 43 0.26 3.57 -4.33
N SER A 44 -0.68 3.50 -3.38
CA SER A 44 -2.11 3.35 -3.66
C SER A 44 -2.93 4.59 -3.34
N GLY A 45 -2.54 5.38 -2.34
CA GLY A 45 -3.28 6.58 -1.96
C GLY A 45 -3.08 7.02 -0.50
N PHE A 46 -3.92 7.95 -0.06
CA PHE A 46 -3.97 8.43 1.32
C PHE A 46 -5.39 8.32 1.89
N ILE A 47 -5.49 8.02 3.18
CA ILE A 47 -6.74 8.07 3.96
C ILE A 47 -6.57 9.11 5.06
N LYS A 48 -7.53 10.03 5.16
CA LYS A 48 -7.67 10.90 6.31
C LYS A 48 -8.92 10.50 7.09
N ASN A 49 -8.75 10.10 8.34
CA ASN A 49 -9.87 9.94 9.26
C ASN A 49 -10.20 11.33 9.85
N ILE A 50 -11.41 11.79 9.58
CA ILE A 50 -11.88 13.12 9.99
C ILE A 50 -12.17 13.15 11.50
N GLN A 51 -12.61 12.05 12.10
CA GLN A 51 -13.03 11.99 13.51
C GLN A 51 -11.85 12.15 14.48
N ASN A 52 -10.69 11.59 14.15
CA ASN A 52 -9.49 11.64 15.00
C ASN A 52 -8.31 12.36 14.33
N ASN A 53 -8.57 13.03 13.20
CA ASN A 53 -7.59 13.75 12.38
C ASN A 53 -6.38 12.91 11.94
N GLN A 54 -6.48 11.57 11.97
CA GLN A 54 -5.38 10.71 11.56
C GLN A 54 -5.23 10.68 10.05
N THR A 55 -3.98 10.67 9.57
CA THR A 55 -3.67 10.57 8.14
C THR A 55 -2.75 9.38 7.91
N TYR A 56 -3.12 8.54 6.95
CA TYR A 56 -2.39 7.33 6.58
C TYR A 56 -2.01 7.36 5.11
N TYR A 57 -0.82 6.89 4.78
CA TYR A 57 -0.45 6.53 3.41
C TYR A 57 -0.60 5.03 3.21
N ILE A 58 -1.18 4.62 2.08
CA ILE A 58 -1.46 3.22 1.75
C ILE A 58 -0.58 2.77 0.61
N PHE A 59 -0.03 1.58 0.77
CA PHE A 59 0.75 0.88 -0.24
C PHE A 59 0.13 -0.48 -0.53
N LEU A 60 0.10 -0.83 -1.81
CA LEU A 60 -0.32 -2.12 -2.33
C LEU A 60 0.81 -2.64 -3.19
N TYR A 61 1.60 -3.57 -2.66
CA TYR A 61 2.66 -4.22 -3.41
C TYR A 61 2.15 -5.53 -3.98
N THR A 62 2.53 -5.82 -5.22
CA THR A 62 2.42 -7.19 -5.74
C THR A 62 3.62 -7.96 -5.23
N GLU A 63 3.43 -9.05 -4.51
CA GLU A 63 4.55 -9.98 -4.27
C GLU A 63 5.10 -10.40 -5.63
N LEU A 64 6.37 -10.07 -5.89
CA LEU A 64 7.10 -10.63 -7.01
C LEU A 64 7.39 -12.09 -6.63
N SER A 65 6.59 -12.99 -7.22
CA SER A 65 6.80 -14.45 -7.21
C SER A 65 8.14 -14.83 -7.82
#